data_AF-A0A4R4LG50-F1
#
_entry.id   AF-A0A4R4LG50-F1
#
_cell.length_a   1.000
_cell.length_b   1.000
_cell.length_c   1.000
_cell.angle_alpha   90.00
_cell.angle_beta   90.00
_cell.angle_gamma   90.00
#
_symmetry.space_group_name_H-M   'P 1'
#
loop_
_entity.id
_entity.type
_entity.pdbx_description
1 polymer ?
#
loop_
_entity_poly.entity_id
_entity_poly.type
_entity_poly.pdbx_seq_one_letter_code
_entity_poly.pdbx_strand_id
1 'polypeptide(L)'
;MGAARSSPGPGLMLPGLREVYAAFVREADALPALPGPLEAEVWTSARLGALESAAPHAQARRAALGDLITCLRAAATPGARAFLAALAAIGPVEGRRAAGRAAGGLGEVAAVPWEKSLGRVVPGQAWLVQEGPLDGDRLICEFRYEDAGTRGLHAVAVRLGHGDVPSEVVIVGDVPALMAAARQAMQAELCVVQPYDPAAVGQRLRAALNDAEPGGRGGSSPHRETGTEPLPEACYPAVALARHRAGLLP
;
A
#
# COMPACT_ATOMS: atom_id res chain seq x y z
N MET A 1 50.09 -3.51 5.43
CA MET A 1 48.82 -3.92 4.79
C MET A 1 47.76 -4.00 5.87
N GLY A 2 46.93 -2.95 6.01
CA GLY A 2 45.85 -2.93 6.99
C GLY A 2 44.64 -3.67 6.44
N ALA A 3 44.27 -4.79 7.07
CA ALA A 3 43.01 -5.45 6.80
C ALA A 3 41.87 -4.49 7.17
N ALA A 4 41.14 -4.03 6.16
CA ALA A 4 39.88 -3.33 6.37
C ALA A 4 38.95 -4.29 7.12
N ARG A 5 38.76 -4.04 8.42
CA ARG A 5 37.78 -4.76 9.22
C ARG A 5 36.41 -4.44 8.62
N SER A 6 35.81 -5.41 7.95
CA SER A 6 34.39 -5.38 7.59
C SER A 6 33.61 -5.22 8.89
N SER A 7 33.04 -4.03 9.13
CA SER A 7 32.12 -3.85 10.24
C SER A 7 31.01 -4.90 10.14
N PRO A 8 30.68 -5.63 11.22
CA PRO A 8 29.55 -6.52 11.20
C PRO A 8 28.33 -5.67 10.85
N GLY A 9 27.66 -6.02 9.75
CA GLY A 9 26.42 -5.36 9.35
C GLY A 9 25.37 -5.40 10.48
N PRO A 10 24.29 -4.62 10.37
CA PRO A 10 23.25 -4.59 11.40
C PRO A 10 22.77 -6.01 11.74
N GLY A 11 22.57 -6.28 13.04
CA GLY A 11 22.01 -7.55 13.49
C GLY A 11 20.58 -7.71 12.98
N LEU A 12 20.37 -8.63 12.05
CA LEU A 12 19.07 -8.93 11.44
C LEU A 12 18.37 -10.08 12.16
N MET A 13 17.05 -9.97 12.35
CA MET A 13 16.23 -11.04 12.90
C MET A 13 16.04 -12.20 11.89
N LEU A 14 16.03 -11.88 10.59
CA LEU A 14 15.90 -12.81 9.47
C LEU A 14 17.13 -12.67 8.55
N PRO A 15 18.32 -13.14 8.98
CA PRO A 15 19.56 -12.94 8.24
C PRO A 15 19.57 -13.60 6.84
N GLY A 16 18.73 -14.61 6.62
CA GLY A 16 18.55 -15.26 5.31
C GLY A 16 17.91 -14.36 4.24
N LEU A 17 17.28 -13.24 4.64
CA LEU A 17 16.67 -12.28 3.72
C LEU A 17 17.58 -11.09 3.39
N ARG A 18 18.86 -11.13 3.79
CA ARG A 18 19.81 -10.03 3.59
C ARG A 18 19.87 -9.51 2.15
N GLU A 19 19.90 -10.41 1.16
CA GLU A 19 19.94 -10.03 -0.25
C GLU A 19 18.64 -9.34 -0.71
N VAL A 20 17.50 -9.75 -0.16
CA VAL A 20 16.20 -9.11 -0.42
C VAL A 20 16.20 -7.69 0.14
N TYR A 21 16.67 -7.49 1.37
CA TYR A 21 16.78 -6.16 1.96
C TYR A 21 17.76 -5.27 1.20
N ALA A 22 18.90 -5.83 0.76
CA ALA A 22 19.86 -5.11 -0.05
C ALA A 22 19.28 -4.72 -1.42
N ALA A 23 18.44 -5.56 -2.03
CA ALA A 23 17.71 -5.24 -3.24
C ALA A 23 16.75 -4.07 -3.02
N PHE A 24 15.93 -4.10 -1.96
CA PHE A 24 15.04 -2.98 -1.62
C PHE A 24 15.79 -1.67 -1.37
N VAL A 25 16.95 -1.72 -0.70
CA VAL A 25 17.79 -0.53 -0.49
C VAL A 25 18.27 0.04 -1.83
N ARG A 26 18.77 -0.80 -2.75
CA ARG A 26 19.23 -0.33 -4.08
C ARG A 26 18.09 0.23 -4.91
N GLU A 27 16.93 -0.42 -4.90
CA GLU A 27 15.78 0.05 -5.68
C GLU A 27 15.19 1.36 -5.12
N ALA A 28 15.36 1.62 -3.81
CA ALA A 28 14.93 2.86 -3.19
C ALA A 28 15.62 4.09 -3.80
N ASP A 29 16.78 3.94 -4.43
CA ASP A 29 17.48 5.04 -5.11
C ASP A 29 16.68 5.62 -6.28
N ALA A 30 15.65 4.92 -6.77
CA ALA A 30 14.71 5.46 -7.76
C ALA A 30 13.67 6.42 -7.17
N LEU A 31 13.37 6.34 -5.85
CA LEU A 31 12.32 7.13 -5.22
C LEU A 31 12.49 8.64 -5.43
N PRO A 32 13.69 9.25 -5.24
CA PRO A 32 13.85 10.69 -5.39
C PRO A 32 13.53 11.24 -6.79
N ALA A 33 13.58 10.38 -7.82
CA ALA A 33 13.25 10.74 -9.19
C ALA A 33 11.75 10.65 -9.50
N LEU A 34 10.93 10.14 -8.58
CA LEU A 34 9.50 10.00 -8.82
C LEU A 34 8.79 11.37 -8.85
N PRO A 35 7.75 11.53 -9.70
CA PRO A 35 7.08 12.81 -9.93
C PRO A 35 6.43 13.44 -8.69
N GLY A 36 5.94 12.60 -7.77
CA GLY A 36 5.14 13.07 -6.65
C GLY A 36 4.90 12.04 -5.56
N PRO A 37 4.11 12.42 -4.54
CA PRO A 37 3.85 11.58 -3.38
C PRO A 37 3.02 10.33 -3.73
N LEU A 38 2.11 10.42 -4.71
CA LEU A 38 1.29 9.29 -5.13
C LEU A 38 2.15 8.17 -5.70
N GLU A 39 3.04 8.50 -6.63
CA GLU A 39 3.92 7.52 -7.27
C GLU A 39 4.86 6.88 -6.24
N ALA A 40 5.36 7.67 -5.29
CA ALA A 40 6.17 7.16 -4.19
C ALA A 40 5.41 6.22 -3.26
N GLU A 41 4.15 6.53 -2.95
CA GLU A 41 3.27 5.69 -2.14
C GLU A 41 2.87 4.40 -2.88
N VAL A 42 2.56 4.46 -4.17
CA VAL A 42 2.28 3.29 -5.01
C VAL A 42 3.52 2.39 -5.09
N TRP A 43 4.69 2.97 -5.36
CA TRP A 43 5.96 2.23 -5.38
C TRP A 43 6.23 1.54 -4.03
N THR A 44 6.06 2.27 -2.93
CA THR A 44 6.28 1.77 -1.57
C THR A 44 5.29 0.65 -1.24
N SER A 45 4.01 0.84 -1.58
CA SER A 45 2.97 -0.17 -1.41
C SER A 45 3.31 -1.45 -2.17
N ALA A 46 3.84 -1.34 -3.39
CA ALA A 46 4.24 -2.51 -4.18
C ALA A 46 5.36 -3.31 -3.50
N ARG A 47 6.34 -2.63 -2.90
CA ARG A 47 7.43 -3.29 -2.15
C ARG A 47 6.96 -3.92 -0.85
N LEU A 48 6.06 -3.24 -0.12
CA LEU A 48 5.44 -3.81 1.07
C LEU A 48 4.56 -5.02 0.73
N GLY A 49 3.82 -4.97 -0.38
CA GLY A 49 3.02 -6.07 -0.89
C GLY A 49 3.86 -7.30 -1.22
N ALA A 50 5.00 -7.11 -1.90
CA ALA A 50 5.93 -8.20 -2.18
C ALA A 50 6.54 -8.81 -0.90
N LEU A 51 6.81 -7.98 0.11
CA LEU A 51 7.28 -8.46 1.41
C LEU A 51 6.18 -9.21 2.18
N GLU A 52 4.94 -8.73 2.10
CA GLU A 52 3.77 -9.33 2.76
C GLU A 52 3.39 -10.66 2.14
N SER A 53 3.36 -10.76 0.80
CA SER A 53 3.01 -11.99 0.07
C SER A 53 4.05 -13.10 0.24
N ALA A 54 5.33 -12.74 0.40
CA ALA A 54 6.42 -13.69 0.60
C ALA A 54 6.53 -14.23 2.05
N ALA A 55 5.77 -13.67 2.99
CA ALA A 55 5.94 -13.97 4.42
C ALA A 55 4.86 -14.93 4.96
N PRO A 56 5.26 -16.06 5.58
CA PRO A 56 4.34 -17.14 5.91
C PRO A 56 3.39 -16.85 7.08
N HIS A 57 3.70 -15.88 7.94
CA HIS A 57 2.86 -15.51 9.10
C HIS A 57 3.20 -14.11 9.65
N ALA A 58 2.34 -13.59 10.53
CA ALA A 58 2.42 -12.21 11.07
C ALA A 58 3.75 -11.89 11.77
N GLN A 59 4.29 -12.83 12.56
CA GLN A 59 5.56 -12.63 13.24
C GLN A 59 6.74 -12.49 12.24
N ALA A 60 6.77 -13.32 11.19
CA ALA A 60 7.80 -13.22 10.15
C ALA A 60 7.70 -11.89 9.40
N ARG A 61 6.48 -11.44 9.08
CA ARG A 61 6.24 -10.11 8.48
C ARG A 61 6.78 -8.98 9.34
N ARG A 62 6.48 -9.01 10.64
CA ARG A 62 6.95 -7.98 11.58
C ARG A 62 8.47 -7.96 11.70
N ALA A 63 9.10 -9.13 11.78
CA ALA A 63 10.55 -9.25 11.79
C ALA A 63 11.17 -8.71 10.48
N ALA A 64 10.61 -9.11 9.33
CA ALA A 64 11.11 -8.67 8.03
C ALA A 64 10.98 -7.16 7.83
N LEU A 65 9.88 -6.56 8.30
CA LEU A 65 9.68 -5.12 8.29
C LEU A 65 10.69 -4.39 9.18
N GLY A 66 10.96 -4.93 10.38
CA GLY A 66 11.96 -4.38 11.30
C GLY A 66 13.37 -4.40 10.72
N ASP A 67 13.74 -5.52 10.08
CA ASP A 67 15.01 -5.67 9.39
C ASP A 67 15.12 -4.71 8.20
N LEU A 68 14.06 -4.58 7.39
CA LEU A 68 14.04 -3.62 6.27
C LEU A 68 14.25 -2.18 6.75
N ILE A 69 13.54 -1.75 7.80
CA ILE A 69 13.73 -0.41 8.41
C ILE A 69 15.18 -0.23 8.88
N THR A 70 15.76 -1.27 9.48
CA THR A 70 17.14 -1.26 9.96
C THR A 70 18.14 -1.12 8.81
N CYS A 71 17.95 -1.89 7.73
CA CYS A 71 18.77 -1.83 6.53
C CYS A 71 18.67 -0.47 5.83
N LEU A 72 17.47 0.07 5.64
CA LEU A 72 17.26 1.40 5.04
C LEU A 72 17.92 2.50 5.88
N ARG A 73 17.76 2.44 7.20
CA ARG A 73 18.40 3.40 8.10
C ARG A 73 19.93 3.33 7.99
N ALA A 74 20.50 2.13 7.93
CA ALA A 74 21.94 1.94 7.81
C ALA A 74 22.49 2.41 6.45
N ALA A 75 21.69 2.31 5.38
CA ALA A 75 22.08 2.76 4.04
C ALA A 75 22.23 4.29 3.97
N ALA A 76 21.39 5.03 4.69
CA ALA A 76 21.46 6.49 4.81
C ALA A 76 21.53 7.24 3.46
N THR A 77 20.90 6.70 2.41
CA THR A 77 20.78 7.37 1.09
C THR A 77 19.50 8.21 1.03
N PRO A 78 19.39 9.17 0.09
CA PRO A 78 18.14 9.91 -0.14
C PRO A 78 16.97 8.98 -0.46
N GLY A 79 17.21 7.92 -1.25
CA GLY A 79 16.23 6.88 -1.54
C GLY A 79 15.78 6.14 -0.29
N ALA A 80 16.71 5.72 0.57
CA ALA A 80 16.39 5.05 1.82
C ALA A 80 15.59 5.94 2.79
N ARG A 81 15.94 7.23 2.88
CA ARG A 81 15.16 8.24 3.64
C ARG A 81 13.74 8.35 3.09
N ALA A 82 13.59 8.52 1.78
CA ALA A 82 12.29 8.63 1.12
C ALA A 82 11.42 7.38 1.34
N PHE A 83 12.02 6.18 1.28
CA PHE A 83 11.33 4.93 1.55
C PHE A 83 10.87 4.85 3.02
N LEU A 84 11.74 5.17 3.98
CA LEU A 84 11.37 5.21 5.40
C LEU A 84 10.23 6.21 5.66
N ALA A 85 10.25 7.38 5.00
CA ALA A 85 9.18 8.36 5.11
C ALA A 85 7.85 7.85 4.53
N ALA A 86 7.87 7.20 3.36
CA ALA A 86 6.67 6.61 2.76
C ALA A 86 6.13 5.43 3.60
N LEU A 87 7.02 4.61 4.16
CA LEU A 87 6.64 3.54 5.09
C LEU A 87 6.00 4.11 6.36
N ALA A 88 6.53 5.22 6.89
CA ALA A 88 5.95 5.90 8.03
C ALA A 88 4.54 6.43 7.76
N ALA A 89 4.28 6.88 6.53
CA ALA A 89 2.99 7.39 6.11
C ALA A 89 1.97 6.25 5.88
N ILE A 90 2.26 5.32 4.97
CA ILE A 90 1.27 4.36 4.45
C ILE A 90 1.50 2.91 4.89
N GLY A 91 2.61 2.61 5.55
CA GLY A 91 2.97 1.23 5.92
C GLY A 91 2.03 0.59 6.96
N PRO A 92 2.29 -0.65 7.38
CA PRO A 92 1.51 -1.30 8.44
C PRO A 92 1.75 -0.61 9.80
N VAL A 93 0.73 -0.62 10.66
CA VAL A 93 0.68 0.16 11.91
C VAL A 93 1.89 -0.12 12.80
N GLU A 94 2.35 -1.37 12.87
CA GLU A 94 3.47 -1.77 13.71
C GLU A 94 4.82 -1.17 13.27
N GLY A 95 4.97 -0.83 11.99
CA GLY A 95 6.20 -0.27 11.43
C GLY A 95 6.24 1.24 11.36
N ARG A 96 5.08 1.92 11.27
CA ARG A 96 5.00 3.37 10.96
C ARG A 96 5.86 4.22 11.88
N ARG A 97 5.72 4.04 13.20
CA ARG A 97 6.45 4.83 14.20
C ARG A 97 7.96 4.58 14.15
N ALA A 98 8.37 3.33 13.90
CA ALA A 98 9.79 2.98 13.81
C ALA A 98 10.42 3.57 12.54
N ALA A 99 9.73 3.48 11.40
CA ALA A 99 10.17 4.07 10.14
C ALA A 99 10.23 5.59 10.21
N GLY A 100 9.24 6.26 10.82
CA GLY A 100 9.26 7.71 11.00
C GLY A 100 10.44 8.19 11.84
N ARG A 101 10.76 7.48 12.93
CA ARG A 101 11.97 7.76 13.72
C ARG A 101 13.26 7.51 12.92
N ALA A 102 13.29 6.44 12.12
CA ALA A 102 14.43 6.13 11.27
C ALA A 102 14.66 7.22 10.21
N ALA A 103 13.61 7.66 9.52
CA ALA A 103 13.66 8.77 8.57
C ALA A 103 14.11 10.07 9.24
N GLY A 104 13.53 10.43 10.40
CA GLY A 104 13.91 11.63 11.15
C GLY A 104 15.35 11.59 11.67
N GLY A 105 15.90 10.41 11.92
CA GLY A 105 17.31 10.21 12.29
C GLY A 105 18.30 10.41 11.13
N LEU A 106 17.83 10.55 9.89
CA LEU A 106 18.65 10.83 8.70
C LEU A 106 18.65 12.34 8.36
N GLY A 107 18.67 13.21 9.38
CA GLY A 107 18.53 14.66 9.24
C GLY A 107 19.50 15.34 8.27
N GLU A 108 20.71 14.80 8.14
CA GLU A 108 21.76 15.28 7.22
C GLU A 108 21.50 14.89 5.75
N VAL A 109 20.63 13.91 5.50
CA VAL A 109 20.24 13.49 4.15
C VAL A 109 19.11 14.39 3.66
N ALA A 110 19.31 15.05 2.53
CA ALA A 110 18.31 15.95 1.96
C ALA A 110 16.96 15.25 1.74
N ALA A 111 15.88 15.90 2.19
CA ALA A 111 14.52 15.45 1.96
C ALA A 111 14.12 15.68 0.49
N VAL A 112 13.28 14.79 -0.04
CA VAL A 112 12.69 14.98 -1.38
C VAL A 112 11.51 15.97 -1.31
N PRO A 113 11.22 16.73 -2.37
CA PRO A 113 10.22 17.82 -2.31
C PRO A 113 8.82 17.37 -1.87
N TRP A 114 8.40 16.16 -2.26
CA TRP A 114 7.08 15.60 -1.93
C TRP A 114 7.03 14.86 -0.59
N GLU A 115 8.14 14.73 0.14
CA GLU A 115 8.24 13.91 1.38
C GLU A 115 7.20 14.32 2.43
N LYS A 116 6.95 15.63 2.56
CA LYS A 116 6.00 16.15 3.56
C LYS A 116 4.55 15.86 3.22
N SER A 117 4.24 15.63 1.95
CA SER A 117 2.87 15.39 1.46
C SER A 117 2.44 13.93 1.61
N LEU A 118 3.37 13.02 1.89
CA LEU A 118 3.09 11.58 2.01
C LEU A 118 1.97 11.29 3.02
N GLY A 119 0.98 10.51 2.59
CA GLY A 119 -0.20 10.13 3.36
C GLY A 119 -1.16 11.28 3.69
N ARG A 120 -0.82 12.53 3.35
CA ARG A 120 -1.65 13.71 3.64
C ARG A 120 -2.65 13.93 2.50
N VAL A 121 -3.69 13.12 2.51
CA VAL A 121 -4.77 13.22 1.54
C VAL A 121 -6.10 13.40 2.24
N VAL A 122 -7.02 14.09 1.57
CA VAL A 122 -8.40 14.28 2.01
C VAL A 122 -9.30 13.40 1.16
N PRO A 123 -10.21 12.61 1.77
CA PRO A 123 -11.19 11.84 1.03
C PRO A 123 -12.15 12.74 0.24
N GLY A 124 -12.53 12.28 -0.95
CA GLY A 124 -13.49 12.93 -1.84
C GLY A 124 -14.79 12.15 -1.93
N GLN A 125 -15.30 11.98 -3.15
CA GLN A 125 -16.51 11.21 -3.39
C GLN A 125 -16.24 9.71 -3.30
N ALA A 126 -17.29 8.95 -2.97
CA ALA A 126 -17.27 7.50 -3.03
C ALA A 126 -18.45 6.99 -3.89
N TRP A 127 -18.21 5.92 -4.62
CA TRP A 127 -19.20 5.28 -5.47
C TRP A 127 -19.20 3.78 -5.28
N LEU A 128 -20.37 3.21 -5.48
CA LEU A 128 -20.59 1.78 -5.69
C LEU A 128 -20.83 1.56 -7.18
N VAL A 129 -20.08 0.64 -7.77
CA VAL A 129 -20.27 0.17 -9.14
C VAL A 129 -20.64 -1.32 -9.10
N GLN A 130 -21.74 -1.66 -9.77
CA GLN A 130 -22.25 -3.03 -9.86
C GLN A 130 -22.39 -3.39 -11.34
N GLU A 131 -21.59 -4.34 -11.82
CA GLU A 131 -21.54 -4.77 -13.24
C GLU A 131 -22.54 -5.89 -13.55
N GLY A 132 -23.01 -6.59 -12.51
CA GLY A 132 -23.96 -7.68 -12.63
C GLY A 132 -24.20 -8.36 -11.27
N PRO A 133 -25.23 -9.21 -11.14
CA PRO A 133 -25.58 -9.84 -9.87
C PRO A 133 -24.52 -10.81 -9.33
N LEU A 134 -23.56 -11.23 -10.16
CA LEU A 134 -22.51 -12.19 -9.80
C LEU A 134 -21.10 -11.57 -9.76
N ASP A 135 -20.93 -10.35 -10.26
CA ASP A 135 -19.60 -9.72 -10.44
C ASP A 135 -19.07 -9.00 -9.19
N GLY A 136 -19.88 -9.04 -8.13
CA GLY A 136 -19.60 -8.38 -6.86
C GLY A 136 -19.73 -6.86 -6.93
N ASP A 137 -19.33 -6.23 -5.84
CA ASP A 137 -19.37 -4.77 -5.70
C ASP A 137 -17.98 -4.19 -5.96
N ARG A 138 -17.89 -3.15 -6.78
CA ARG A 138 -16.68 -2.34 -6.91
C ARG A 138 -16.86 -1.02 -6.18
N LEU A 139 -16.09 -0.85 -5.11
CA LEU A 139 -16.06 0.38 -4.31
C LEU A 139 -14.96 1.29 -4.87
N ILE A 140 -15.31 2.53 -5.21
CA ILE A 140 -14.36 3.54 -5.72
C ILE A 140 -14.39 4.74 -4.78
N CYS A 141 -13.24 5.13 -4.24
CA CYS A 141 -13.09 6.27 -3.33
C CYS A 141 -12.04 7.25 -3.85
N GLU A 142 -12.41 8.51 -4.04
CA GLU A 142 -11.47 9.58 -4.39
C GLU A 142 -10.67 10.06 -3.20
N PHE A 143 -9.46 10.52 -3.48
CA PHE A 143 -8.58 11.20 -2.55
C PHE A 143 -7.84 12.32 -3.28
N ARG A 144 -7.53 13.40 -2.56
CA ARG A 144 -6.70 14.50 -3.08
C ARG A 144 -5.58 14.83 -2.09
N TYR A 145 -4.41 15.20 -2.60
CA TYR A 145 -3.42 15.94 -1.80
C TYR A 145 -3.85 17.41 -1.71
N GLU A 146 -3.92 17.97 -0.49
CA GLU A 146 -4.50 19.31 -0.22
C GLU A 146 -3.89 20.44 -1.07
N ASP A 147 -2.59 20.33 -1.41
CA ASP A 147 -1.84 21.38 -2.13
C ASP A 147 -1.58 21.07 -3.62
N ALA A 148 -2.09 19.94 -4.14
CA ALA A 148 -1.72 19.46 -5.47
C ALA A 148 -2.73 19.80 -6.59
N GLY A 149 -3.83 20.50 -6.26
CA GLY A 149 -4.92 20.76 -7.20
C GLY A 149 -5.45 19.47 -7.83
N THR A 150 -5.70 19.47 -9.14
CA THR A 150 -6.16 18.27 -9.87
C THR A 150 -5.07 17.22 -10.09
N ARG A 151 -3.78 17.58 -9.99
CA ARG A 151 -2.66 16.63 -10.13
C ARG A 151 -2.53 15.67 -8.95
N GLY A 152 -3.15 15.98 -7.81
CA GLY A 152 -3.20 15.09 -6.65
C GLY A 152 -4.45 14.22 -6.58
N LEU A 153 -5.38 14.34 -7.54
CA LEU A 153 -6.60 13.56 -7.57
C LEU A 153 -6.28 12.12 -7.97
N HIS A 154 -6.67 11.17 -7.13
CA HIS A 154 -6.56 9.74 -7.40
C HIS A 154 -7.74 9.01 -6.74
N ALA A 155 -7.93 7.74 -7.09
CA ALA A 155 -8.92 6.90 -6.44
C ALA A 155 -8.33 5.56 -6.01
N VAL A 156 -8.92 4.98 -4.98
CA VAL A 156 -8.79 3.56 -4.65
C VAL A 156 -10.03 2.86 -5.17
N ALA A 157 -9.84 1.86 -6.03
CA ALA A 157 -10.89 1.00 -6.53
C ALA A 157 -10.67 -0.42 -6.00
N VAL A 158 -11.63 -0.95 -5.25
CA VAL A 158 -11.58 -2.30 -4.70
C VAL A 158 -12.79 -3.09 -5.21
N ARG A 159 -12.54 -4.23 -5.85
CA ARG A 159 -13.59 -5.18 -6.18
C ARG A 159 -13.74 -6.18 -5.04
N LEU A 160 -14.97 -6.33 -4.55
CA LEU A 160 -15.38 -7.23 -3.49
C LEU A 160 -16.28 -8.30 -4.09
N GLY A 161 -15.87 -9.56 -3.96
CA GLY A 161 -16.67 -10.71 -4.37
C GLY A 161 -17.67 -11.13 -3.29
N HIS A 162 -18.09 -12.40 -3.35
CA HIS A 162 -18.96 -12.98 -2.32
C HIS A 162 -18.31 -12.90 -0.93
N GLY A 163 -19.09 -12.50 0.08
CA GLY A 163 -18.60 -12.36 1.46
C GLY A 163 -17.65 -11.17 1.69
N ASP A 164 -17.67 -10.16 0.80
CA ASP A 164 -16.80 -8.98 0.86
C ASP A 164 -15.30 -9.28 0.79
N VAL A 165 -14.93 -10.42 0.19
CA VAL A 165 -13.53 -10.78 -0.04
C VAL A 165 -12.98 -9.94 -1.20
N PRO A 166 -11.87 -9.20 -1.02
CA PRO A 166 -11.26 -8.45 -2.12
C PRO A 166 -10.72 -9.38 -3.20
N SER A 167 -11.15 -9.14 -4.44
CA SER A 167 -10.63 -9.84 -5.63
C SER A 167 -9.68 -8.97 -6.45
N GLU A 168 -9.77 -7.65 -6.30
CA GLU A 168 -8.94 -6.68 -7.01
C GLU A 168 -8.76 -5.42 -6.16
N VAL A 169 -7.55 -4.86 -6.12
CA VAL A 169 -7.25 -3.57 -5.50
C VAL A 169 -6.40 -2.75 -6.47
N VAL A 170 -6.92 -1.60 -6.89
CA VAL A 170 -6.28 -0.72 -7.89
C VAL A 170 -6.19 0.70 -7.36
N ILE A 171 -5.03 1.33 -7.60
CA ILE A 171 -4.83 2.76 -7.41
C ILE A 171 -4.96 3.43 -8.77
N VAL A 172 -5.91 4.35 -8.89
CA VAL A 172 -6.23 5.02 -10.15
C VAL A 172 -5.70 6.45 -10.11
N GLY A 173 -4.72 6.75 -10.96
CA GLY A 173 -4.17 8.09 -11.12
C GLY A 173 -4.97 9.01 -12.06
N ASP A 174 -5.75 8.44 -12.98
CA ASP A 174 -6.60 9.19 -13.91
C ASP A 174 -8.08 8.94 -13.60
N VAL A 175 -8.56 9.61 -12.55
CA VAL A 175 -9.96 9.53 -12.12
C VAL A 175 -10.93 10.04 -13.20
N PRO A 176 -10.65 11.14 -13.94
CA PRO A 176 -11.51 11.55 -15.05
C PRO A 176 -11.69 10.47 -16.11
N ALA A 177 -10.63 9.78 -16.53
CA ALA A 177 -10.72 8.68 -17.48
C ALA A 177 -11.52 7.49 -16.92
N LEU A 178 -11.29 7.11 -15.66
CA LEU A 178 -12.09 6.09 -14.97
C LEU A 178 -13.58 6.43 -14.99
N MET A 179 -13.94 7.66 -14.61
CA MET A 179 -15.33 8.08 -14.56
C MET A 179 -15.95 8.22 -15.96
N ALA A 180 -15.17 8.56 -16.98
CA ALA A 180 -15.62 8.53 -18.37
C ALA A 180 -15.93 7.09 -18.83
N ALA A 181 -15.04 6.13 -18.53
CA ALA A 181 -15.26 4.72 -18.83
C ALA A 181 -16.47 4.16 -18.08
N ALA A 182 -16.65 4.50 -16.80
CA ALA A 182 -17.81 4.11 -16.01
C ALA A 182 -19.12 4.63 -16.62
N ARG A 183 -19.15 5.90 -17.06
CA ARG A 183 -20.33 6.47 -17.76
C ARG A 183 -20.62 5.75 -19.08
N GLN A 184 -19.60 5.39 -19.85
CA GLN A 184 -19.78 4.62 -21.08
C GLN A 184 -20.35 3.23 -20.80
N ALA A 185 -19.85 2.54 -19.77
CA ALA A 185 -20.37 1.25 -19.34
C ALA A 185 -21.84 1.35 -18.87
N MET A 186 -22.20 2.39 -18.12
CA MET A 186 -23.60 2.65 -17.75
C MET A 186 -24.51 2.87 -18.97
N GLN A 187 -24.05 3.64 -19.96
CA GLN A 187 -24.81 3.90 -21.20
C GLN A 187 -25.01 2.63 -22.03
N ALA A 188 -24.08 1.68 -21.92
CA ALA A 188 -24.18 0.36 -22.54
C ALA A 188 -24.93 -0.67 -21.67
N GLU A 189 -25.54 -0.24 -20.56
CA GLU A 189 -26.26 -1.10 -19.60
C GLU A 189 -25.39 -2.23 -19.01
N LEU A 190 -24.07 -2.01 -18.94
CA LEU A 190 -23.10 -2.97 -18.41
C LEU A 190 -22.85 -2.80 -16.91
N CYS A 191 -23.23 -1.67 -16.32
CA CYS A 191 -23.12 -1.45 -14.89
C CYS A 191 -24.07 -0.37 -14.37
N VAL A 192 -24.29 -0.39 -13.05
CA VAL A 192 -24.90 0.69 -12.30
C VAL A 192 -23.80 1.39 -11.51
N VAL A 193 -23.73 2.71 -11.58
CA VAL A 193 -22.87 3.55 -10.73
C VAL A 193 -23.75 4.43 -9.88
N GLN A 194 -23.57 4.38 -8.58
CA GLN A 194 -24.31 5.22 -7.64
C GLN A 194 -23.37 5.84 -6.61
N PRO A 195 -23.63 7.10 -6.17
CA PRO A 195 -22.97 7.64 -4.99
C PRO A 195 -23.16 6.71 -3.81
N TYR A 196 -22.12 6.54 -3.00
CA TYR A 196 -22.17 5.70 -1.83
C TYR A 196 -21.68 6.46 -0.61
N ASP A 197 -22.28 6.18 0.55
CA ASP A 197 -21.97 6.88 1.79
C ASP A 197 -20.50 6.64 2.19
N PRO A 198 -19.68 7.68 2.36
CA PRO A 198 -18.25 7.51 2.67
C PRO A 198 -17.99 6.75 3.96
N ALA A 199 -18.85 6.87 4.98
CA ALA A 199 -18.68 6.16 6.24
C ALA A 199 -18.97 4.66 6.08
N ALA A 200 -20.05 4.30 5.39
CA ALA A 200 -20.37 2.92 5.04
C ALA A 200 -19.25 2.28 4.19
N VAL A 201 -18.72 3.00 3.20
CA VAL A 201 -17.59 2.53 2.38
C VAL A 201 -16.33 2.35 3.23
N GLY A 202 -16.03 3.31 4.10
CA GLY A 202 -14.89 3.25 5.02
C GLY A 202 -14.95 2.04 5.95
N GLN A 203 -16.12 1.75 6.52
CA GLN A 203 -16.32 0.55 7.34
C GLN A 203 -16.08 -0.72 6.52
N ARG A 204 -16.70 -0.83 5.34
CA ARG A 204 -16.64 -2.02 4.50
C ARG A 204 -15.22 -2.30 3.97
N LEU A 205 -14.52 -1.27 3.49
CA LEU A 205 -13.12 -1.38 3.05
C LEU A 205 -12.18 -1.75 4.19
N ARG A 206 -12.37 -1.17 5.39
CA ARG A 206 -11.53 -1.52 6.55
C ARG A 206 -11.71 -2.96 6.98
N ALA A 207 -12.93 -3.49 6.98
CA ALA A 207 -13.18 -4.90 7.24
C ALA A 207 -12.51 -5.78 6.17
N ALA A 208 -12.85 -5.56 4.90
CA ALA A 208 -12.36 -6.36 3.79
C ALA A 208 -10.82 -6.39 3.65
N LEU A 209 -10.14 -5.26 3.89
CA LEU A 209 -8.69 -5.15 3.71
C LEU A 209 -7.86 -5.56 4.93
N ASN A 210 -8.41 -5.47 6.15
CA ASN A 210 -7.68 -5.80 7.38
C ASN A 210 -7.97 -7.22 7.89
N ASP A 211 -9.16 -7.76 7.59
CA ASP A 211 -9.55 -9.07 8.09
C ASP A 211 -8.94 -10.21 7.25
N ALA A 212 -8.45 -9.96 6.03
CA ALA A 212 -7.83 -10.99 5.19
C ALA A 212 -6.55 -11.59 5.82
N GLU A 213 -6.51 -12.91 6.02
CA GLU A 213 -5.36 -13.63 6.57
C GLU A 213 -4.18 -13.61 5.60
N PRO A 214 -3.02 -13.01 5.94
CA PRO A 214 -1.94 -12.92 4.98
C PRO A 214 -1.10 -14.21 4.97
N GLY A 215 -0.87 -14.77 3.78
CA GLY A 215 0.00 -15.94 3.56
C GLY A 215 -0.71 -17.28 3.28
N GLY A 216 -2.03 -17.31 3.09
CA GLY A 216 -2.73 -18.51 2.65
C GLY A 216 -2.43 -18.84 1.17
N ARG A 217 -2.27 -20.13 0.84
CA ARG A 217 -2.30 -20.57 -0.56
C ARG A 217 -3.73 -20.44 -1.04
N GLY A 218 -4.00 -19.49 -1.94
CA GLY A 218 -5.27 -19.41 -2.66
C GLY A 218 -5.51 -20.73 -3.38
N GLY A 219 -6.35 -21.58 -2.79
CA GLY A 219 -6.52 -22.96 -3.21
C GLY A 219 -7.77 -23.57 -2.57
N SER A 220 -8.90 -23.33 -3.23
CA SER A 220 -10.12 -24.14 -3.34
C SER A 220 -10.59 -25.03 -2.16
N SER A 221 -10.28 -24.72 -0.90
CA SER A 221 -10.72 -25.53 0.23
C SER A 221 -11.12 -24.64 1.40
N PRO A 222 -12.44 -24.53 1.70
CA PRO A 222 -12.93 -23.77 2.84
C PRO A 222 -12.71 -24.62 4.09
N HIS A 223 -11.55 -24.48 4.72
CA HIS A 223 -11.29 -25.09 6.02
C HIS A 223 -10.87 -24.02 7.04
N ARG A 224 -11.88 -23.29 7.55
CA ARG A 224 -12.13 -23.06 8.98
C ARG A 224 -13.31 -22.12 9.18
N GLU A 225 -14.13 -22.42 10.19
CA GLU A 225 -15.30 -21.65 10.67
C GLU A 225 -14.99 -20.20 11.09
N THR A 226 -13.74 -19.74 11.00
CA THR A 226 -13.31 -18.40 11.46
C THR A 226 -12.20 -17.77 10.61
N GLY A 227 -11.83 -18.35 9.46
CA GLY A 227 -10.69 -17.89 8.67
C GLY A 227 -11.12 -17.18 7.38
N THR A 228 -10.90 -15.88 7.31
CA THR A 228 -10.97 -15.07 6.09
C THR A 228 -9.92 -15.55 5.09
N GLU A 229 -10.31 -15.79 3.84
CA GLU A 229 -9.38 -16.23 2.80
C GLU A 229 -8.23 -15.23 2.58
N PRO A 230 -7.03 -15.70 2.17
CA PRO A 230 -5.93 -14.82 1.84
C PRO A 230 -6.27 -13.92 0.64
N LEU A 231 -5.73 -12.71 0.64
CA LEU A 231 -5.85 -11.83 -0.52
C LEU A 231 -5.22 -12.48 -1.76
N PRO A 232 -5.85 -12.37 -2.94
CA PRO A 232 -5.22 -12.76 -4.20
C PRO A 232 -3.90 -12.04 -4.41
N GLU A 233 -2.94 -12.73 -5.05
CA GLU A 233 -1.58 -12.19 -5.27
C GLU A 233 -1.60 -10.81 -5.96
N ALA A 234 -2.51 -10.63 -6.91
CA ALA A 234 -2.69 -9.39 -7.66
C ALA A 234 -3.11 -8.19 -6.79
N CYS A 235 -3.68 -8.41 -5.60
CA CYS A 235 -4.08 -7.33 -4.71
C CYS A 235 -2.88 -6.71 -3.99
N TYR A 236 -1.91 -7.53 -3.55
CA TYR A 236 -0.82 -7.11 -2.64
C TYR A 236 -0.10 -5.82 -3.04
N PRO A 237 0.19 -5.54 -4.32
CA PRO A 237 0.91 -4.33 -4.67
C PRO A 237 0.24 -3.03 -4.20
N ALA A 238 -1.08 -3.00 -4.09
CA ALA A 238 -1.84 -1.80 -3.70
C ALA A 238 -2.36 -1.83 -2.25
N VAL A 239 -2.21 -2.95 -1.52
CA VAL A 239 -2.89 -3.17 -0.24
C VAL A 239 -2.47 -2.17 0.85
N ALA A 240 -1.18 -1.89 1.00
CA ALA A 240 -0.72 -0.97 2.04
C ALA A 240 -1.32 0.43 1.84
N LEU A 241 -1.30 0.91 0.59
CA LEU A 241 -1.91 2.18 0.22
C LEU A 241 -3.44 2.15 0.39
N ALA A 242 -4.11 1.10 -0.07
CA ALA A 242 -5.56 0.94 0.07
C ALA A 242 -6.00 0.91 1.55
N ARG A 243 -5.29 0.19 2.42
CA ARG A 243 -5.53 0.17 3.88
C ARG A 243 -5.39 1.56 4.49
N HIS A 244 -4.34 2.30 4.11
CA HIS A 244 -4.17 3.67 4.56
C HIS A 244 -5.35 4.55 4.14
N ARG A 245 -5.74 4.49 2.86
CA ARG A 245 -6.85 5.29 2.31
C ARG A 245 -8.20 4.94 2.95
N ALA A 246 -8.48 3.64 3.14
CA ALA A 246 -9.65 3.18 3.87
C ALA A 246 -9.68 3.70 5.32
N GLY A 247 -8.51 3.82 5.96
CA GLY A 247 -8.38 4.40 7.30
C GLY A 247 -8.62 5.92 7.40
N LEU A 248 -8.67 6.64 6.27
CA LEU A 248 -8.98 8.07 6.22
C LEU A 248 -10.46 8.37 5.94
N LEU A 249 -11.23 7.36 5.54
CA LEU A 249 -12.67 7.50 5.39
C LEU A 249 -13.34 7.59 6.78
N PRO A 250 -14.45 8.34 6.90
CA PRO A 250 -15.15 8.54 8.18
C PRO A 250 -15.64 7.25 8.83
#